data_AF-A0A2D8XI73-F1
#
_entry.id   AF-A0A2D8XI73-F1
#
_cell.length_a   1.000
_cell.length_b   1.000
_cell.length_c   1.000
_cell.angle_alpha   90.00
_cell.angle_beta   90.00
_cell.angle_gamma   90.00
#
_symmetry.space_group_name_H-M   'P 1'
#
loop_
_entity.id
_entity.type
_entity.pdbx_description
1 polymer ?
#
loop_
_entity_poly.entity_id
_entity_poly.type
_entity_poly.pdbx_seq_one_letter_code
_entity_poly.pdbx_strand_id
1 'polypeptide(L)'
;MYALQFVSRYRAIDAGAGIAFDLDALFVMLSQKRRRKAAIKIFRERSMLTKADEYPIHQTPEPIAYSGTDRNFYDRYFFNGYTKDGSQFFAAALGVYPHLNVMDASFCVVHEGVQHNLHASRILHSERLNTKVGPIAVEIIEPLQSVRLLVDENEYGISANLTFHARAQPIEEPRFITRNGSRAMMDVTRLTQNITWEG
;
A
#
# COMPACT_ATOMS: atom_id res chain seq x y z
N MET A 1 -17.08 7.22 1.10
CA MET A 1 -16.39 6.15 1.84
C MET A 1 -15.03 6.63 2.29
N TYR A 2 -14.43 6.04 3.34
CA TYR A 2 -13.03 6.25 3.66
C TYR A 2 -12.29 4.95 3.35
N ALA A 3 -11.18 5.06 2.62
CA ALA A 3 -10.20 4.00 2.46
C ALA A 3 -8.82 4.60 2.76
N LEU A 4 -7.87 3.79 3.22
CA LEU A 4 -6.49 4.18 3.48
C LEU A 4 -5.61 3.37 2.53
N GLN A 5 -4.95 4.04 1.60
CA GLN A 5 -3.97 3.41 0.71
C GLN A 5 -2.60 3.50 1.39
N PHE A 6 -1.94 2.34 1.46
CA PHE A 6 -0.57 2.20 1.92
C PHE A 6 0.24 1.60 0.77
N VAL A 7 1.23 2.33 0.25
CA VAL A 7 2.32 1.75 -0.53
C VAL A 7 3.53 1.69 0.38
N SER A 8 3.97 0.49 0.75
CA SER A 8 5.07 0.31 1.70
C SER A 8 6.28 -0.33 1.03
N ARG A 9 7.46 0.29 1.13
CA ARG A 9 8.73 -0.44 1.04
C ARG A 9 8.86 -1.34 2.25
N TYR A 10 9.36 -2.54 2.06
CA TYR A 10 9.86 -3.32 3.18
C TYR A 10 11.25 -3.84 2.95
N ARG A 11 11.92 -3.93 4.09
CA ARG A 11 13.00 -4.84 4.39
C ARG A 11 12.62 -5.48 5.72
N ALA A 12 11.98 -6.66 5.72
CA ALA A 12 11.72 -7.40 6.96
C ALA A 12 11.56 -8.92 6.74
N ILE A 13 12.12 -9.68 7.68
CA ILE A 13 11.85 -11.11 7.91
C ILE A 13 10.88 -11.15 9.08
N ASP A 14 9.70 -11.70 8.84
CA ASP A 14 8.57 -12.09 9.71
C ASP A 14 8.56 -11.68 11.20
N ALA A 15 7.48 -11.01 11.62
CA ALA A 15 6.79 -11.15 12.91
C ALA A 15 5.60 -10.16 12.97
N GLY A 16 4.39 -10.68 13.21
CA GLY A 16 3.17 -9.89 13.35
C GLY A 16 3.18 -8.98 14.59
N ALA A 17 2.69 -7.75 14.42
CA ALA A 17 2.07 -6.91 15.45
C ALA A 17 1.47 -5.66 14.79
N GLY A 18 0.22 -5.32 15.16
CA GLY A 18 -0.45 -4.09 14.75
C GLY A 18 0.23 -2.84 15.31
N ILE A 19 0.09 -1.71 14.61
CA ILE A 19 0.69 -0.42 15.00
C ILE A 19 -0.43 0.57 15.29
N ALA A 20 -0.46 1.08 16.52
CA ALA A 20 -1.20 2.28 16.92
C ALA A 20 -0.37 3.53 16.54
N PHE A 21 -1.05 4.54 15.97
CA PHE A 21 -0.46 5.81 15.55
C PHE A 21 -0.36 6.81 16.71
N ASP A 22 0.74 7.56 16.79
CA ASP A 22 0.85 8.76 17.63
C ASP A 22 0.20 9.96 16.90
N LEU A 23 -1.06 10.23 17.28
CA LEU A 23 -1.91 11.28 16.73
C LEU A 23 -1.67 12.66 17.39
N ASP A 24 -0.90 12.72 18.48
CA ASP A 24 -0.85 13.91 19.34
C ASP A 24 0.05 15.01 18.76
N ALA A 25 1.14 14.64 18.09
CA ALA A 25 2.04 15.60 17.44
C ALA A 25 1.37 16.34 16.26
N LEU A 26 0.46 15.66 15.54
CA LEU A 26 -0.26 16.24 14.40
C LEU A 26 -1.40 17.15 14.87
N PHE A 27 -2.08 16.81 15.96
CA PHE A 27 -3.22 17.56 16.49
C PHE A 27 -2.81 18.93 17.02
N VAL A 28 -1.67 19.01 17.72
CA VAL A 28 -1.14 20.27 18.28
C VAL A 28 -0.77 21.27 17.18
N MET A 29 -0.24 20.78 16.05
CA MET A 29 0.18 21.62 14.92
C MET A 29 -1.00 22.13 14.06
N LEU A 30 -2.14 21.43 14.09
CA LEU A 30 -3.33 21.72 13.29
C LEU A 30 -4.35 22.67 13.93
N SER A 31 -4.18 23.05 15.20
CA SER A 31 -5.16 23.86 15.95
C SER A 31 -5.25 25.34 15.55
N GLN A 32 -4.30 25.86 14.75
CA GLN A 32 -4.25 27.27 14.36
C GLN A 32 -4.51 27.46 12.86
N LYS A 33 -5.71 27.94 12.49
CA LYS A 33 -6.20 28.09 11.09
C LYS A 33 -5.20 28.78 10.13
N ARG A 34 -4.42 29.76 10.59
CA ARG A 34 -3.42 30.48 9.79
C ARG A 34 -2.12 29.70 9.57
N ARG A 35 -1.70 28.85 10.52
CA ARG A 35 -0.51 28.00 10.40
C ARG A 35 -0.75 26.77 9.52
N ARG A 36 -2.00 26.31 9.42
CA ARG A 36 -2.41 25.17 8.59
C ARG A 36 -2.12 25.37 7.10
N LYS A 37 -2.44 26.53 6.51
CA LYS A 37 -2.17 26.81 5.09
C LYS A 37 -0.66 26.87 4.78
N ALA A 38 0.13 27.49 5.66
CA ALA A 38 1.58 27.59 5.49
C ALA A 38 2.27 26.23 5.67
N ALA A 39 1.87 25.44 6.68
CA ALA A 39 2.38 24.09 6.90
C ALA A 39 2.04 23.15 5.73
N ILE A 40 0.80 23.22 5.19
CA ILE A 40 0.41 22.46 3.99
C ILE A 40 1.24 22.86 2.77
N LYS A 41 1.53 24.15 2.58
CA LYS A 41 2.37 24.63 1.48
C LYS A 41 3.82 24.13 1.61
N ILE A 42 4.41 24.26 2.80
CA ILE A 42 5.79 23.80 3.07
C ILE A 42 5.90 22.28 2.93
N PHE A 43 4.91 21.52 3.40
CA PHE A 43 4.86 20.07 3.23
C PHE A 43 4.75 19.69 1.75
N ARG A 44 3.92 20.42 0.99
CA ARG A 44 3.74 20.23 -0.45
C ARG A 44 5.00 20.54 -1.27
N GLU A 45 5.83 21.48 -0.83
CA GLU A 45 7.11 21.83 -1.46
C GLU A 45 8.26 20.90 -1.04
N ARG A 46 8.06 20.04 -0.02
CA ARG A 46 9.06 19.10 0.50
C ARG A 46 8.85 17.64 0.10
N SER A 47 7.66 17.25 -0.33
CA SER A 47 7.39 15.90 -0.79
C SER A 47 8.13 15.65 -2.10
N MET A 48 9.02 14.65 -2.12
CA MET A 48 9.75 14.24 -3.31
C MET A 48 9.03 13.13 -4.09
N LEU A 49 7.77 12.83 -3.72
CA LEU A 49 6.96 11.81 -4.37
C LEU A 49 6.65 12.21 -5.82
N THR A 50 6.90 11.26 -6.71
CA THR A 50 6.67 11.34 -8.14
C THR A 50 5.63 10.31 -8.57
N LYS A 51 5.16 10.41 -9.81
CA LYS A 51 4.25 9.41 -10.38
C LYS A 51 4.85 8.00 -10.39
N ALA A 52 6.18 7.88 -10.44
CA ALA A 52 6.86 6.59 -10.46
C ALA A 52 6.75 5.85 -9.11
N ASP A 53 6.55 6.57 -8.00
CA ASP A 53 6.47 5.99 -6.66
C ASP A 53 5.16 5.23 -6.39
N GLU A 54 4.17 5.36 -7.28
CA GLU A 54 2.96 4.53 -7.27
C GLU A 54 3.22 3.13 -7.88
N TYR A 55 4.23 2.99 -8.73
CA TYR A 55 4.55 1.72 -9.39
C TYR A 55 5.46 0.86 -8.50
N PRO A 56 5.39 -0.48 -8.57
CA PRO A 56 6.19 -1.36 -7.72
C PRO A 56 7.59 -1.54 -8.32
N ILE A 57 8.26 -0.43 -8.60
CA ILE A 57 9.53 -0.34 -9.33
C ILE A 57 10.60 0.42 -8.54
N HIS A 58 10.52 0.44 -7.21
CA HIS A 58 11.55 1.11 -6.42
C HIS A 58 12.89 0.38 -6.56
N GLN A 59 13.95 1.17 -6.69
CA GLN A 59 15.19 0.73 -7.30
C GLN A 59 16.44 1.26 -6.61
N THR A 60 17.53 0.51 -6.82
CA THR A 60 18.92 0.91 -6.64
C THR A 60 19.51 1.35 -7.98
N PRO A 61 20.81 1.68 -8.08
CA PRO A 61 21.45 1.96 -9.39
C PRO A 61 21.47 0.79 -10.39
N GLU A 62 21.04 -0.39 -9.96
CA GLU A 62 20.93 -1.62 -10.76
C GLU A 62 19.70 -1.62 -11.69
N PRO A 63 19.68 -2.46 -12.76
CA PRO A 63 18.51 -2.64 -13.62
C PRO A 63 17.20 -3.01 -12.88
N ILE A 64 16.04 -2.75 -13.49
CA ILE A 64 14.67 -2.96 -12.91
C ILE A 64 14.43 -4.33 -12.28
N ALA A 65 15.08 -5.36 -12.84
CA ALA A 65 14.97 -6.75 -12.43
C ALA A 65 15.63 -7.03 -11.06
N TYR A 66 16.55 -6.18 -10.61
CA TYR A 66 17.27 -6.31 -9.35
C TYR A 66 16.78 -5.27 -8.34
N SER A 67 16.81 -5.60 -7.05
CA SER A 67 16.26 -4.74 -5.99
C SER A 67 17.18 -4.58 -4.79
N GLY A 68 18.25 -3.81 -4.92
CA GLY A 68 19.24 -3.68 -3.85
C GLY A 68 19.84 -5.03 -3.44
N THR A 69 20.35 -5.10 -2.22
CA THR A 69 21.14 -6.26 -1.74
C THR A 69 20.42 -7.11 -0.69
N ASP A 70 19.24 -6.72 -0.23
CA ASP A 70 18.50 -7.48 0.78
C ASP A 70 17.51 -8.45 0.12
N ARG A 71 17.69 -9.75 0.40
CA ARG A 71 16.79 -10.81 -0.10
C ARG A 71 15.31 -10.57 0.23
N ASN A 72 15.00 -9.86 1.31
CA ASN A 72 13.64 -9.58 1.77
C ASN A 72 13.12 -8.22 1.31
N PHE A 73 13.77 -7.59 0.33
CA PHE A 73 13.23 -6.41 -0.32
C PHE A 73 11.89 -6.74 -0.97
N TYR A 74 10.90 -5.88 -0.78
CA TYR A 74 9.69 -5.87 -1.57
C TYR A 74 9.05 -4.51 -1.69
N ASP A 75 8.29 -4.36 -2.77
CA ASP A 75 7.26 -3.34 -2.93
C ASP A 75 5.90 -3.94 -2.60
N ARG A 76 5.00 -3.14 -2.04
CA ARG A 76 3.67 -3.62 -1.69
C ARG A 76 2.61 -2.55 -1.86
N TYR A 77 1.49 -2.94 -2.45
CA TYR A 77 0.20 -2.28 -2.31
C TYR A 77 -0.55 -2.85 -1.11
N PHE A 78 -1.20 -1.97 -0.36
CA PHE A 78 -2.16 -2.36 0.66
C PHE A 78 -3.32 -1.36 0.66
N PHE A 79 -4.52 -1.90 0.56
CA PHE A 79 -5.78 -1.16 0.53
C PHE A 79 -6.69 -1.69 1.62
N ASN A 80 -7.45 -0.80 2.23
CA ASN A 80 -8.60 -1.20 3.03
C ASN A 80 -9.76 -0.24 2.79
N GLY A 81 -10.98 -0.74 2.94
CA GLY A 81 -12.18 0.07 2.79
C GLY A 81 -13.32 -0.48 3.62
N TYR A 82 -14.21 0.43 4.01
CA TYR A 82 -15.43 0.08 4.73
C TYR A 82 -16.58 1.02 4.34
N THR A 83 -17.81 0.51 4.47
CA THR A 83 -19.02 1.30 4.31
C THR A 83 -19.23 2.24 5.51
N LYS A 84 -19.99 3.33 5.33
CA LYS A 84 -20.17 4.34 6.39
C LYS A 84 -20.86 3.79 7.64
N ASP A 85 -21.76 2.83 7.44
CA ASP A 85 -22.49 2.10 8.47
C ASP A 85 -21.69 0.91 9.04
N GLY A 86 -20.50 0.63 8.49
CA GLY A 86 -19.63 -0.45 8.95
C GLY A 86 -20.11 -1.86 8.61
N SER A 87 -21.16 -1.98 7.78
CA SER A 87 -21.73 -3.27 7.38
C SER A 87 -20.83 -4.09 6.47
N GLN A 88 -19.89 -3.44 5.76
CA GLN A 88 -18.92 -4.09 4.90
C GLN A 88 -17.52 -3.56 5.20
N PHE A 89 -16.56 -4.48 5.20
CA PHE A 89 -15.14 -4.18 5.28
C PHE A 89 -14.41 -5.06 4.27
N PHE A 90 -13.40 -4.51 3.60
CA PHE A 90 -12.47 -5.30 2.82
C PHE A 90 -11.03 -4.82 3.04
N ALA A 91 -10.10 -5.71 2.77
CA ALA A 91 -8.69 -5.40 2.68
C ALA A 91 -8.07 -6.14 1.50
N ALA A 92 -7.08 -5.53 0.85
CA ALA A 92 -6.35 -6.14 -0.23
C ALA A 92 -4.87 -5.82 -0.11
N ALA A 93 -4.02 -6.77 -0.49
CA ALA A 93 -2.58 -6.57 -0.53
C ALA A 93 -1.99 -7.24 -1.76
N LEU A 94 -0.99 -6.60 -2.36
CA LEU A 94 -0.17 -7.20 -3.41
C LEU A 94 1.29 -6.92 -3.11
N GLY A 95 2.10 -7.96 -2.96
CA GLY A 95 3.53 -7.88 -2.70
C GLY A 95 4.33 -8.33 -3.92
N VAL A 96 5.35 -7.54 -4.29
CA VAL A 96 6.30 -7.84 -5.37
C VAL A 96 7.65 -8.11 -4.75
N TYR A 97 8.17 -9.34 -4.89
CA TYR A 97 9.41 -9.80 -4.26
C TYR A 97 10.45 -10.18 -5.34
N PRO A 98 11.23 -9.22 -5.89
CA PRO A 98 12.11 -9.47 -7.04
C PRO A 98 13.16 -10.55 -6.77
N HIS A 99 13.81 -10.53 -5.60
CA HIS A 99 14.83 -11.53 -5.26
C HIS A 99 14.29 -12.94 -5.02
N LEU A 100 13.03 -13.05 -4.61
CA LEU A 100 12.36 -14.34 -4.43
C LEU A 100 11.69 -14.81 -5.72
N ASN A 101 11.68 -13.97 -6.77
CA ASN A 101 11.03 -14.20 -8.04
C ASN A 101 9.53 -14.58 -7.89
N VAL A 102 8.84 -13.94 -6.94
CA VAL A 102 7.43 -14.20 -6.62
C VAL A 102 6.64 -12.90 -6.51
N MET A 103 5.37 -12.97 -6.88
CA MET A 103 4.36 -11.94 -6.60
C MET A 103 3.17 -12.60 -5.92
N ASP A 104 2.77 -12.06 -4.77
CA ASP A 104 1.64 -12.56 -3.98
C ASP A 104 0.54 -11.52 -3.94
N ALA A 105 -0.71 -11.98 -3.96
CA ALA A 105 -1.87 -11.14 -3.78
C ALA A 105 -2.83 -11.76 -2.76
N SER A 106 -3.55 -10.91 -2.06
CA SER A 106 -4.57 -11.30 -1.10
C SER A 106 -5.73 -10.32 -1.14
N PHE A 107 -6.95 -10.85 -1.10
CA PHE A 107 -8.18 -10.09 -0.97
C PHE A 107 -9.01 -10.69 0.16
N CYS A 108 -9.51 -9.83 1.03
CA CYS A 108 -10.33 -10.18 2.17
C CYS A 108 -11.57 -9.32 2.18
N VAL A 109 -12.73 -9.92 2.42
CA VAL A 109 -14.00 -9.20 2.61
C VAL A 109 -14.76 -9.80 3.79
N VAL A 110 -15.36 -8.94 4.60
CA VAL A 110 -16.30 -9.32 5.65
C VAL A 110 -17.72 -9.12 5.12
N HIS A 111 -18.47 -10.20 5.04
CA HIS A 111 -19.85 -10.24 4.58
C HIS A 111 -20.70 -11.01 5.58
N GLU A 112 -21.80 -10.42 6.04
CA GLU A 112 -22.71 -11.03 7.02
C GLU A 112 -22.00 -11.57 8.29
N GLY A 113 -20.94 -10.88 8.72
CA GLY A 113 -20.15 -11.27 9.89
C GLY A 113 -19.12 -12.39 9.65
N VAL A 114 -19.01 -12.90 8.42
CA VAL A 114 -18.02 -13.92 8.03
C VAL A 114 -16.91 -13.28 7.20
N GLN A 115 -15.66 -13.58 7.53
CA GLN A 115 -14.50 -13.14 6.77
C GLN A 115 -14.16 -14.16 5.68
N HIS A 116 -14.14 -13.72 4.43
CA HIS A 116 -13.72 -14.51 3.27
C HIS A 116 -12.35 -14.04 2.81
N ASN A 117 -11.42 -14.97 2.61
CA ASN A 117 -10.05 -14.68 2.20
C ASN A 117 -9.72 -15.41 0.91
N LEU A 118 -9.22 -14.67 -0.07
CA LEU A 118 -8.68 -15.16 -1.32
C LEU A 118 -7.19 -14.84 -1.37
N HIS A 119 -6.37 -15.86 -1.60
CA HIS A 119 -4.92 -15.72 -1.70
C HIS A 119 -4.46 -16.29 -3.04
N ALA A 120 -3.51 -15.61 -3.68
CA ALA A 120 -2.93 -16.06 -4.92
C ALA A 120 -1.43 -15.76 -4.94
N SER A 121 -0.66 -16.59 -5.65
CA SER A 121 0.78 -16.42 -5.84
C SER A 121 1.16 -16.77 -7.27
N ARG A 122 2.19 -16.11 -7.80
CA ARG A 122 2.77 -16.46 -9.11
C ARG A 122 4.28 -16.24 -9.13
N ILE A 123 4.95 -16.92 -10.05
CA ILE A 123 6.33 -16.61 -10.40
C ILE A 123 6.38 -15.23 -11.09
N LEU A 124 7.30 -14.38 -10.65
CA LEU A 124 7.42 -12.99 -11.12
C LEU A 124 7.94 -12.92 -12.57
N HIS A 125 8.94 -13.73 -12.90
CA HIS A 125 9.71 -13.70 -14.14
C HIS A 125 10.39 -12.35 -14.38
N SER A 126 10.84 -11.69 -13.31
CA SER A 126 11.41 -10.33 -13.32
C SER A 126 10.49 -9.22 -13.86
N GLU A 127 9.27 -9.54 -14.33
CA GLU A 127 8.29 -8.59 -14.83
C GLU A 127 7.44 -8.04 -13.67
N ARG A 128 7.73 -6.78 -13.28
CA ARG A 128 7.16 -6.11 -12.09
C ARG A 128 5.89 -5.31 -12.38
N LEU A 129 5.67 -4.88 -13.62
CA LEU A 129 4.54 -4.01 -13.98
C LEU A 129 3.26 -4.79 -14.27
N ASN A 130 3.36 -6.07 -14.64
CA ASN A 130 2.20 -6.94 -14.70
C ASN A 130 1.77 -7.33 -13.28
N THR A 131 0.81 -6.62 -12.70
CA THR A 131 0.35 -6.83 -11.32
C THR A 131 -0.76 -7.89 -11.19
N LYS A 132 -1.05 -8.67 -12.23
CA LYS A 132 -2.05 -9.74 -12.13
C LYS A 132 -1.46 -10.96 -11.42
N VAL A 133 -2.14 -11.46 -10.39
CA VAL A 133 -1.78 -12.65 -9.62
C VAL A 133 -3.04 -13.50 -9.39
N GLY A 134 -3.15 -14.59 -10.17
CA GLY A 134 -4.40 -15.36 -10.22
C GLY A 134 -5.57 -14.44 -10.62
N PRO A 135 -6.69 -14.43 -9.86
CA PRO A 135 -7.83 -13.56 -10.14
C PRO A 135 -7.63 -12.10 -9.67
N ILE A 136 -6.58 -11.79 -8.90
CA ILE A 136 -6.40 -10.46 -8.29
C ILE A 136 -5.48 -9.60 -9.15
N ALA A 137 -5.83 -8.34 -9.41
CA ALA A 137 -4.97 -7.39 -10.11
C ALA A 137 -5.09 -5.96 -9.54
N VAL A 138 -4.01 -5.19 -9.62
CA VAL A 138 -3.96 -3.77 -9.23
C VAL A 138 -3.58 -2.93 -10.45
N GLU A 139 -4.50 -2.10 -10.93
CA GLU A 139 -4.28 -1.24 -12.10
C GLU A 139 -4.14 0.22 -11.67
N ILE A 140 -3.02 0.85 -12.01
CA ILE A 140 -2.85 2.29 -11.83
C ILE A 140 -3.55 2.99 -13.00
N ILE A 141 -4.67 3.66 -12.75
CA ILE A 141 -5.41 4.42 -13.76
C ILE A 141 -4.72 5.78 -13.98
N GLU A 142 -4.52 6.51 -12.89
CA GLU A 142 -3.78 7.76 -12.87
C GLU A 142 -2.89 7.79 -11.62
N PRO A 143 -1.55 7.80 -11.76
CA PRO A 143 -0.65 7.70 -10.62
C PRO A 143 -0.92 8.76 -9.55
N LEU A 144 -0.96 8.35 -8.28
CA LEU A 144 -1.26 9.19 -7.10
C LEU A 144 -2.67 9.82 -7.09
N GLN A 145 -3.55 9.45 -8.03
CA GLN A 145 -4.91 9.99 -8.16
C GLN A 145 -5.98 8.90 -8.16
N SER A 146 -5.79 7.84 -8.94
CA SER A 146 -6.78 6.79 -9.15
C SER A 146 -6.13 5.43 -9.40
N VAL A 147 -6.55 4.43 -8.62
CA VAL A 147 -6.07 3.04 -8.69
C VAL A 147 -7.27 2.12 -8.66
N ARG A 148 -7.26 1.04 -9.43
CA ARG A 148 -8.31 0.02 -9.44
C ARG A 148 -7.77 -1.30 -8.91
N LEU A 149 -8.59 -1.97 -8.11
CA LEU A 149 -8.39 -3.34 -7.68
C LEU A 149 -9.47 -4.21 -8.31
N LEU A 150 -9.03 -5.26 -9.00
CA LEU A 150 -9.88 -6.25 -9.63
C LEU A 150 -9.71 -7.60 -8.92
N VAL A 151 -10.83 -8.27 -8.72
CA VAL A 151 -10.91 -9.70 -8.41
C VAL A 151 -11.85 -10.31 -9.44
N ASP A 152 -11.27 -11.00 -10.43
CA ASP A 152 -12.02 -11.68 -11.49
C ASP A 152 -12.89 -12.80 -10.93
N GLU A 153 -13.93 -13.17 -11.67
CA GLU A 153 -14.72 -14.36 -11.39
C GLU A 153 -13.83 -15.60 -11.21
N ASN A 154 -14.12 -16.37 -10.16
CA ASN A 154 -13.36 -17.56 -9.80
C ASN A 154 -14.26 -18.59 -9.14
N GLU A 155 -13.74 -19.80 -8.99
CA GLU A 155 -14.45 -20.95 -8.42
C GLU A 155 -14.93 -20.76 -6.97
N TYR A 156 -14.42 -19.75 -6.26
CA TYR A 156 -14.76 -19.47 -4.87
C TYR A 156 -15.90 -18.46 -4.72
N GLY A 157 -16.42 -17.90 -5.82
CA GLY A 157 -17.57 -16.99 -5.82
C GLY A 157 -17.26 -15.59 -5.24
N ILE A 158 -15.98 -15.22 -5.14
CA ILE A 158 -15.56 -13.89 -4.66
C ILE A 158 -15.12 -13.06 -5.86
N SER A 159 -15.77 -11.94 -6.14
CA SER A 159 -15.38 -11.00 -7.20
C SER A 159 -15.51 -9.56 -6.72
N ALA A 160 -14.70 -8.66 -7.25
CA ALA A 160 -14.70 -7.26 -6.88
C ALA A 160 -14.14 -6.38 -8.02
N ASN A 161 -14.68 -5.17 -8.18
CA ASN A 161 -14.14 -4.17 -9.07
C ASN A 161 -14.16 -2.82 -8.37
N LEU A 162 -13.10 -2.55 -7.60
CA LEU A 162 -13.04 -1.41 -6.70
C LEU A 162 -12.14 -0.34 -7.30
N THR A 163 -12.66 0.88 -7.45
CA THR A 163 -11.87 2.04 -7.85
C THR A 163 -11.63 2.94 -6.66
N PHE A 164 -10.36 3.26 -6.41
CA PHE A 164 -9.89 4.13 -5.34
C PHE A 164 -9.55 5.51 -5.89
N HIS A 165 -10.02 6.57 -5.23
CA HIS A 165 -9.76 7.95 -5.62
C HIS A 165 -9.07 8.72 -4.50
N ALA A 166 -7.99 9.43 -4.83
CA ALA A 166 -7.29 10.30 -3.92
C ALA A 166 -8.21 11.39 -3.34
N ARG A 167 -8.23 11.52 -2.01
CA ARG A 167 -8.88 12.63 -1.30
C ARG A 167 -7.91 13.67 -0.78
N ALA A 168 -6.64 13.30 -0.69
CA ALA A 168 -5.57 14.16 -0.21
C ALA A 168 -4.31 13.89 -1.03
N GLN A 169 -3.38 14.82 -0.95
CA GLN A 169 -2.03 14.59 -1.46
C GLN A 169 -1.40 13.40 -0.72
N PRO A 170 -0.62 12.57 -1.42
CA PRO A 170 0.09 11.47 -0.77
C PRO A 170 1.12 12.05 0.21
N ILE A 171 1.31 11.33 1.31
CA ILE A 171 2.25 11.66 2.37
C ILE A 171 3.41 10.69 2.27
N GLU A 172 4.62 11.22 2.07
CA GLU A 172 5.86 10.47 2.29
C GLU A 172 6.07 10.38 3.81
N GLU A 173 5.94 9.18 4.34
CA GLU A 173 6.17 8.96 5.76
C GLU A 173 7.67 8.91 6.07
N PRO A 174 8.08 9.36 7.28
CA PRO A 174 9.46 9.20 7.72
C PRO A 174 9.92 7.75 7.64
N ARG A 175 11.19 7.56 7.25
CA ARG A 175 11.82 6.24 7.28
C ARG A 175 11.74 5.65 8.69
N PHE A 176 11.14 4.48 8.78
CA PHE A 176 10.93 3.75 10.02
C PHE A 176 11.90 2.57 10.09
N ILE A 177 12.75 2.55 11.13
CA ILE A 177 13.75 1.49 11.34
C ILE A 177 13.52 0.87 12.71
N THR A 178 13.38 -0.45 12.74
CA THR A 178 13.36 -1.23 13.99
C THR A 178 14.45 -2.28 13.98
N ARG A 179 15.01 -2.54 15.17
CA ARG A 179 16.10 -3.49 15.36
C ARG A 179 15.78 -4.42 16.51
N ASN A 180 16.21 -5.67 16.40
CA ASN A 180 16.32 -6.60 17.51
C ASN A 180 17.81 -6.81 17.80
N GLY A 181 18.33 -6.06 18.79
CA GLY A 181 19.78 -5.96 19.02
C GLY A 181 20.50 -5.39 17.80
N SER A 182 21.52 -6.08 17.31
CA SER A 182 22.29 -5.68 16.12
C SER A 182 21.56 -5.98 14.80
N ARG A 183 20.54 -6.85 14.80
CA ARG A 183 19.81 -7.25 13.60
C ARG A 183 18.74 -6.22 13.24
N ALA A 184 18.76 -5.73 12.01
CA ALA A 184 17.65 -4.96 11.46
C ALA A 184 16.42 -5.87 11.31
N MET A 185 15.31 -5.47 11.92
CA MET A 185 14.02 -6.17 11.81
C MET A 185 13.18 -5.51 10.71
N MET A 186 13.04 -4.18 10.74
CA MET A 186 12.34 -3.41 9.71
C MET A 186 13.17 -2.21 9.29
N ASP A 187 13.14 -1.91 8.01
CA ASP A 187 13.65 -0.67 7.42
C ASP A 187 12.71 -0.29 6.28
N VAL A 188 11.82 0.66 6.55
CA VAL A 188 10.58 0.89 5.80
C VAL A 188 10.44 2.37 5.48
N THR A 189 10.02 2.67 4.25
CA THR A 189 9.47 3.98 3.86
C THR A 189 8.09 3.72 3.28
N ARG A 190 7.13 4.60 3.56
CA ARG A 190 5.74 4.44 3.11
C ARG A 190 5.27 5.70 2.42
N LEU A 191 4.47 5.47 1.39
CA LEU A 191 3.54 6.46 0.89
C LEU A 191 2.17 6.10 1.43
N THR A 192 1.55 7.05 2.13
CA THR A 192 0.19 6.89 2.67
C THR A 192 -0.73 7.94 2.08
N GLN A 193 -1.90 7.50 1.63
CA GLN A 193 -2.89 8.38 1.03
C GLN A 193 -4.29 8.07 1.53
N ASN A 194 -4.99 9.13 1.93
CA ASN A 194 -6.41 9.03 2.22
C ASN A 194 -7.19 8.99 0.91
N ILE A 195 -8.06 8.00 0.75
CA ILE A 195 -8.80 7.76 -0.48
C ILE A 195 -10.31 7.57 -0.20
N THR A 196 -11.12 7.75 -1.23
CA THR A 196 -12.48 7.19 -1.34
C THR A 196 -12.44 5.94 -2.19
N TRP A 197 -13.46 5.10 -2.09
CA TRP A 197 -13.61 3.94 -2.97
C TRP A 197 -15.05 3.87 -3.46
N GLU A 198 -15.24 3.19 -4.59
CA GLU A 198 -16.52 2.80 -5.18
C GLU A 198 -16.38 1.46 -5.90
N GLY A 199 -17.49 0.72 -6.02
CA GLY A 199 -17.55 -0.60 -6.66
C GLY A 199 -18.05 -1.71 -5.77
#